data_AF-A0A162HQW7-F1
#
_entry.id   AF-A0A162HQW7-F1
#
_cell.length_a   1.000
_cell.length_b   1.000
_cell.length_c   1.000
_cell.angle_alpha   90.00
_cell.angle_beta   90.00
_cell.angle_gamma   90.00
#
_symmetry.space_group_name_H-M   'P 1'
#
loop_
_entity.id
_entity.type
_entity.pdbx_description
1 polymer ?
#
loop_
_entity_poly.entity_id
_entity_poly.type
_entity_poly.pdbx_seq_one_letter_code
_entity_poly.pdbx_strand_id
1 'polypeptide(L)'
;MLAKAELSQDFTILGRQYKQLVAALLEAVNMPGIPMEVGPTDRGNFRGFDGNQFYVIERGSLTARYQGKLIYVMEQGEILLPDIAGNQEEEAAVYFGSDAGARLTAYSALEFMRQVFEDPAAIRLWTRLLITYSGLMLRITSGSVEADAGATPGFEIYEPGEIIIRQGDRADYVFNMSVGTAEVIVDDVPVGRIVDGEIFGAMAALTQADRSATVRAKTTCSVVKVPKEQFTELIQRNPATIHSLLIDMANSIVNLNEQLVGLRG
;
A
#
# COMPACT_ATOMS: atom_id res chain seq x y z
N MET A 1 -12.39 -7.47 6.58
CA MET A 1 -11.56 -7.79 7.75
C MET A 1 -10.38 -6.83 7.73
N LEU A 2 -10.43 -5.76 8.53
CA LEU A 2 -9.30 -4.84 8.66
C LEU A 2 -8.13 -5.59 9.29
N ALA A 3 -6.97 -5.47 8.66
CA ALA A 3 -5.78 -6.22 8.97
C ALA A 3 -5.40 -6.08 10.45
N LYS A 4 -5.42 -7.21 11.17
CA LYS A 4 -4.33 -7.48 12.11
C LYS A 4 -3.07 -7.56 11.27
N ALA A 5 -2.47 -6.42 10.96
CA ALA A 5 -1.03 -6.43 10.72
C ALA A 5 -0.47 -7.11 11.97
N GLU A 6 0.22 -8.24 11.82
CA GLU A 6 1.05 -8.75 12.90
C GLU A 6 2.05 -7.63 13.18
N LEU A 7 1.72 -6.80 14.15
CA LEU A 7 2.55 -5.70 14.58
C LEU A 7 3.86 -6.36 14.99
N SER A 8 4.91 -6.11 14.22
CA SER A 8 6.21 -6.72 14.44
C SER A 8 6.60 -6.57 15.92
N GLN A 9 7.41 -7.48 16.44
CA GLN A 9 7.84 -7.45 17.84
C GLN A 9 8.38 -6.06 18.26
N ASP A 10 9.01 -5.36 17.32
CA ASP A 10 9.49 -3.97 17.45
C ASP A 10 8.38 -2.94 17.71
N PHE A 11 7.22 -3.06 17.04
CA PHE A 11 6.08 -2.17 17.25
C PHE A 11 5.53 -2.29 18.67
N THR A 12 5.45 -3.52 19.19
CA THR A 12 4.99 -3.77 20.56
C THR A 12 5.93 -3.15 21.60
N ILE A 13 7.25 -3.22 21.36
CA ILE A 13 8.26 -2.60 22.24
C ILE A 13 8.14 -1.08 22.23
N LEU A 14 8.04 -0.48 21.04
CA LEU A 14 7.92 0.98 20.90
C LEU A 14 6.60 1.51 21.44
N GLY A 15 5.48 0.80 21.26
CA GLY A 15 4.20 1.17 21.83
C GLY A 15 4.24 1.20 23.36
N ARG A 16 4.91 0.23 23.99
CA ARG A 16 5.13 0.25 25.45
C ARG A 16 6.00 1.42 25.88
N GLN A 17 7.10 1.68 25.18
CA GLN A 17 7.97 2.81 25.46
C GLN A 17 7.23 4.14 25.31
N TYR A 18 6.38 4.27 24.29
CA TYR A 18 5.56 5.44 24.04
C TYR A 18 4.61 5.72 25.22
N LYS A 19 3.85 4.72 25.68
CA LYS A 19 2.96 4.85 26.85
C LYS A 19 3.72 5.23 28.13
N GLN A 20 4.92 4.69 28.34
CA GLN A 20 5.78 5.09 29.47
C GLN A 20 6.24 6.54 29.38
N LEU A 21 6.57 7.02 28.18
CA LEU A 21 6.94 8.42 27.96
C LEU A 21 5.75 9.36 28.18
N VAL A 22 4.55 8.98 27.76
CA VAL A 22 3.32 9.73 28.02
C VAL A 22 3.12 9.88 29.53
N ALA A 23 3.16 8.78 30.29
CA ALA A 23 2.98 8.81 31.73
C ALA A 23 4.02 9.72 32.43
N ALA A 24 5.31 9.56 32.11
CA ALA A 24 6.36 10.38 32.70
C ALA A 24 6.24 11.87 32.32
N LEU A 25 5.81 12.17 31.09
CA LEU A 25 5.57 13.54 30.64
C LEU A 25 4.41 14.18 31.41
N LEU A 26 3.31 13.46 31.61
CA LEU A 26 2.15 13.95 32.37
C LEU A 26 2.53 14.23 33.83
N GLU A 27 3.35 13.38 34.45
CA GLU A 27 3.89 13.61 35.78
C GLU A 27 4.78 14.85 35.84
N ALA A 28 5.64 15.06 34.84
CA ALA A 28 6.52 16.23 34.78
C ALA A 28 5.76 17.54 34.55
N VAL A 29 4.75 17.51 33.66
CA VAL A 29 3.88 18.67 33.38
C VAL A 29 2.99 19.00 34.57
N ASN A 30 2.54 17.99 35.32
CA ASN A 30 1.75 18.12 36.55
C ASN A 30 0.59 19.13 36.46
N MET A 31 -0.09 19.13 35.31
CA MET A 31 -1.21 20.02 35.01
C MET A 31 -2.54 19.28 35.24
N PRO A 32 -3.56 19.91 35.85
CA PRO A 32 -4.88 19.31 35.93
C PRO A 32 -5.52 19.26 34.54
N GLY A 33 -6.01 18.08 34.15
CA GLY A 33 -6.77 17.89 32.93
C GLY A 33 -8.28 17.90 33.17
N ILE A 34 -9.06 18.05 32.10
CA ILE A 34 -10.52 18.07 32.13
C ILE A 34 -11.05 16.70 31.68
N PRO A 35 -11.73 15.93 32.54
CA PRO A 35 -12.30 14.65 32.15
C PRO A 35 -13.40 14.82 31.09
N MET A 36 -13.44 13.92 30.12
CA MET A 36 -14.40 13.94 29.03
C MET A 36 -14.84 12.51 28.69
N GLU A 37 -16.15 12.34 28.47
CA GLU A 37 -16.73 11.09 27.97
C GLU A 37 -17.02 11.23 26.48
N VAL A 38 -16.56 10.25 25.71
CA VAL A 38 -16.71 10.17 24.26
C VAL A 38 -17.64 9.01 23.95
N GLY A 39 -18.77 9.33 23.31
CA GLY A 39 -19.68 8.30 22.79
C GLY A 39 -19.19 7.69 21.48
N PRO A 40 -19.81 6.57 21.04
CA PRO A 40 -19.54 6.00 19.72
C PRO A 40 -19.72 7.05 18.60
N THR A 41 -18.74 7.14 17.71
CA THR A 41 -18.69 8.08 16.60
C THR A 41 -17.97 7.40 15.44
N ASP A 42 -18.70 7.06 14.38
CA ASP A 42 -18.23 6.33 13.19
C ASP A 42 -17.77 7.26 12.05
N ARG A 43 -18.17 8.54 12.08
CA ARG A 43 -17.81 9.58 11.09
C ARG A 43 -17.41 10.88 11.74
N GLY A 44 -16.44 11.57 11.14
CA GLY A 44 -15.95 12.84 11.64
C GLY A 44 -15.21 12.73 12.98
N ASN A 45 -15.00 13.88 13.60
CA ASN A 45 -14.44 13.98 14.94
C ASN A 45 -15.49 13.66 16.02
N PHE A 46 -15.05 13.09 17.14
CA PHE A 46 -15.91 12.89 18.30
C PHE A 46 -16.48 14.21 18.81
N ARG A 47 -17.64 14.15 19.46
CA ARG A 47 -18.29 15.34 20.02
C ARG A 47 -17.42 15.98 21.10
N GLY A 48 -17.12 17.27 20.95
CA GLY A 48 -16.27 18.02 21.89
C GLY A 48 -14.78 18.05 21.51
N PHE A 49 -14.42 17.49 20.35
CA PHE A 49 -13.09 17.64 19.78
C PHE A 49 -12.75 19.11 19.50
N ASP A 50 -11.52 19.48 19.87
CA ASP A 50 -10.90 20.79 19.67
C ASP A 50 -9.44 20.55 19.26
N GLY A 51 -9.03 21.09 18.11
CA GLY A 51 -7.67 20.96 17.60
C GLY A 51 -6.61 21.66 18.48
N ASN A 52 -7.03 22.54 19.39
CA ASN A 52 -6.14 23.23 20.34
C ASN A 52 -5.99 22.48 21.67
N GLN A 53 -6.45 21.24 21.75
CA GLN A 53 -6.33 20.40 22.94
C GLN A 53 -5.53 19.13 22.66
N PHE A 54 -4.86 18.64 23.70
CA PHE A 54 -4.33 17.27 23.73
C PHE A 54 -5.26 16.39 24.53
N TYR A 55 -5.39 15.13 24.13
CA TYR A 55 -6.28 14.18 24.80
C TYR A 55 -5.53 12.93 25.21
N VAL A 56 -5.60 12.56 26.49
CA VAL A 56 -5.05 11.30 26.99
C VAL A 56 -6.18 10.30 27.14
N ILE A 57 -5.98 9.07 26.65
CA ILE A 57 -7.00 8.01 26.73
C ILE A 57 -6.89 7.32 28.08
N GLU A 58 -7.87 7.59 28.96
CA GLU A 58 -7.97 6.97 30.29
C GLU A 58 -8.58 5.57 30.20
N ARG A 59 -9.57 5.39 29.33
CA ARG A 59 -10.28 4.12 29.14
C ARG A 59 -10.91 4.04 27.75
N GLY A 60 -10.96 2.84 27.19
CA GLY A 60 -11.50 2.60 25.85
C GLY A 60 -10.46 2.86 24.77
N SER A 61 -10.91 3.24 23.58
CA SER A 61 -10.04 3.50 22.44
C SER A 61 -10.57 4.61 21.55
N LEU A 62 -9.66 5.28 20.85
CA LEU A 62 -10.00 6.20 19.77
C LEU A 62 -9.52 5.63 18.43
N THR A 63 -10.25 5.92 17.37
CA THR A 63 -9.89 5.54 16.00
C THR A 63 -9.46 6.78 15.23
N ALA A 64 -8.28 6.77 14.63
CA ALA A 64 -7.84 7.79 13.68
C ALA A 64 -8.15 7.34 12.25
N ARG A 65 -8.81 8.20 11.47
CA ARG A 65 -9.22 7.91 10.09
C ARG A 65 -8.80 9.02 9.15
N TYR A 66 -8.30 8.66 7.98
CA TYR A 66 -7.96 9.58 6.90
C TYR A 66 -8.66 9.13 5.62
N GLN A 67 -9.38 10.05 4.96
CA GLN A 67 -10.21 9.73 3.79
C GLN A 67 -11.16 8.53 4.02
N GLY A 68 -11.70 8.42 5.24
CA GLY A 68 -12.58 7.31 5.65
C GLY A 68 -11.89 5.98 5.95
N LYS A 69 -10.58 5.84 5.67
CA LYS A 69 -9.80 4.64 5.99
C LYS A 69 -9.29 4.71 7.44
N LEU A 70 -9.48 3.63 8.20
CA LEU A 70 -8.87 3.47 9.52
C LEU A 70 -7.35 3.38 9.38
N ILE A 71 -6.62 4.31 10.03
CA ILE A 71 -5.16 4.32 10.06
C ILE A 71 -4.65 3.60 11.30
N TYR A 72 -5.19 3.98 12.46
CA TYR A 72 -4.68 3.57 13.76
C TYR A 72 -5.78 3.56 14.81
N VAL A 73 -5.68 2.63 15.75
CA VAL A 73 -6.53 2.58 16.95
C VAL A 73 -5.65 2.93 18.12
N MET A 74 -5.95 4.06 18.74
CA MET A 74 -5.27 4.56 19.92
C MET A 74 -5.83 3.88 21.16
N GLU A 75 -4.94 3.44 22.04
CA GLU A 75 -5.28 2.69 23.24
C GLU A 75 -5.11 3.50 24.53
N GLN A 76 -5.58 2.93 25.64
CA GLN A 76 -5.34 3.49 26.97
C GLN A 76 -3.85 3.81 27.22
N GLY A 77 -3.61 4.99 27.79
CA GLY A 77 -2.30 5.53 28.10
C GLY A 77 -1.60 6.25 26.95
N GLU A 78 -2.25 6.35 25.78
CA GLU A 78 -1.73 7.14 24.66
C GLU A 78 -2.29 8.57 24.67
N ILE A 79 -1.53 9.49 24.07
CA ILE A 79 -1.89 10.89 23.91
C ILE A 79 -2.20 11.18 22.44
N LEU A 80 -3.38 11.74 22.18
CA LEU A 80 -3.77 12.33 20.92
C LEU A 80 -3.24 13.75 20.84
N LEU A 81 -2.39 13.97 19.84
CA LEU A 81 -1.92 15.28 19.39
C LEU A 81 -2.64 15.57 18.07
N PRO A 82 -3.71 16.40 18.06
CA PRO A 82 -4.46 16.68 16.84
C PRO A 82 -3.58 17.22 15.72
N ASP A 83 -3.86 16.78 14.49
CA ASP A 83 -3.28 17.40 13.30
C ASP A 83 -3.94 18.77 13.10
N ILE A 84 -3.22 19.83 13.46
CA ILE A 84 -3.66 21.22 13.28
C ILE A 84 -3.38 21.75 11.87
N ALA A 85 -2.54 21.06 11.08
CA ALA A 85 -2.12 21.52 9.75
C ALA A 85 -3.12 21.11 8.67
N GLY A 86 -3.72 19.92 8.77
CA GLY A 86 -4.69 19.41 7.80
C GLY A 86 -6.13 19.92 7.98
N ASN A 87 -6.46 20.59 9.09
CA ASN A 87 -7.86 20.91 9.45
C ASN A 87 -8.53 22.00 8.59
N GLN A 88 -7.80 22.67 7.69
CA GLN A 88 -8.39 23.68 6.80
C GLN A 88 -8.96 23.09 5.50
N GLU A 89 -8.57 21.86 5.13
CA GLU A 89 -9.01 21.18 3.92
C GLU A 89 -9.62 19.82 4.27
N GLU A 90 -10.90 19.61 3.93
CA GLU A 90 -11.61 18.36 4.26
C GLU A 90 -10.93 17.11 3.69
N GLU A 91 -10.25 17.23 2.55
CA GLU A 91 -9.53 16.13 1.89
C GLU A 91 -8.21 15.77 2.59
N ALA A 92 -7.64 16.70 3.37
CA ALA A 92 -6.40 16.52 4.13
C ALA A 92 -6.64 16.19 5.62
N ALA A 93 -7.86 16.38 6.10
CA ALA A 93 -8.20 16.24 7.52
C ALA A 93 -8.14 14.77 8.01
N VAL A 94 -7.54 14.58 9.19
CA VAL A 94 -7.61 13.33 9.95
C VAL A 94 -8.73 13.44 10.98
N TYR A 95 -9.64 12.47 10.97
CA TYR A 95 -10.79 12.42 11.85
C TYR A 95 -10.61 11.41 12.99
N PHE A 96 -10.94 11.82 14.20
CA PHE A 96 -10.80 11.03 15.41
C PHE A 96 -12.16 10.66 16.00
N GLY A 97 -12.47 9.38 16.07
CA GLY A 97 -13.74 8.87 16.62
C GLY A 97 -13.51 7.76 17.63
N SER A 98 -14.57 7.02 17.95
CA SER A 98 -14.49 5.81 18.78
C SER A 98 -15.62 4.87 18.38
N ASP A 99 -15.36 3.57 18.23
CA ASP A 99 -16.41 2.61 17.85
C ASP A 99 -17.25 2.18 19.06
N ALA A 100 -16.64 2.10 20.24
CA ALA A 100 -17.28 1.65 21.49
C ALA A 100 -17.45 2.76 22.54
N GLY A 101 -16.91 3.95 22.27
CA GLY A 101 -16.78 5.02 23.24
C GLY A 101 -15.47 4.95 24.05
N ALA A 102 -15.10 6.08 24.65
CA ALA A 102 -13.88 6.24 25.41
C ALA A 102 -14.03 7.29 26.51
N ARG A 103 -13.17 7.22 27.52
CA ARG A 103 -13.00 8.28 28.51
C ARG A 103 -11.62 8.90 28.32
N LEU A 104 -11.60 10.21 28.16
CA LEU A 104 -10.40 10.98 27.90
C LEU A 104 -10.15 12.01 29.00
N THR A 105 -8.92 12.44 29.12
CA THR A 105 -8.54 13.65 29.85
C THR A 105 -8.02 14.67 28.84
N ALA A 106 -8.66 15.84 28.77
CA ALA A 106 -8.32 16.91 27.85
C ALA A 106 -7.42 17.97 28.51
N TYR A 107 -6.44 18.45 27.76
CA TYR A 107 -5.48 19.47 28.18
C TYR A 107 -5.43 20.59 27.14
N SER A 108 -5.39 21.85 27.56
CA SER A 108 -5.07 22.96 26.65
C SER A 108 -3.66 22.78 26.10
N ALA A 109 -3.51 22.67 24.78
CA ALA A 109 -2.22 22.43 24.16
C ALA A 109 -1.23 23.56 24.47
N LEU A 110 -1.71 24.81 24.50
CA LEU A 110 -0.89 25.98 24.81
C LEU A 110 -0.33 25.92 26.25
N GLU A 111 -1.20 25.70 27.23
CA GLU A 111 -0.78 25.65 28.64
C GLU A 111 0.08 24.42 28.94
N PHE A 112 -0.26 23.28 28.32
CA PHE A 112 0.54 22.07 28.41
C PHE A 112 1.96 22.32 27.91
N MET A 113 2.11 22.92 26.73
CA MET A 113 3.43 23.24 26.16
C MET A 113 4.18 24.30 26.96
N ARG A 114 3.48 25.27 27.56
CA ARG A 114 4.09 26.24 28.48
C ARG A 114 4.76 25.54 29.65
N GLN A 115 4.07 24.59 30.28
CA GLN A 115 4.65 23.76 31.36
C GLN A 115 5.82 22.90 30.87
N VAL A 116 5.73 22.31 29.67
CA VAL A 116 6.84 21.55 29.07
C VAL A 116 8.10 22.42 28.94
N PHE A 117 7.96 23.67 28.52
CA PHE A 117 9.11 24.56 28.33
C PHE A 117 9.67 25.17 29.62
N GLU A 118 8.94 25.09 30.73
CA GLU A 118 9.40 25.55 32.05
C GLU A 118 10.37 24.54 32.70
N ASP A 119 10.30 23.24 32.35
CA ASP A 119 11.18 22.20 32.88
C ASP A 119 12.04 21.51 31.79
N PRO A 120 13.38 21.64 31.84
CA PRO A 120 14.28 20.94 30.94
C PRO A 120 14.11 19.41 30.90
N ALA A 121 13.63 18.77 31.98
CA ALA A 121 13.32 17.35 31.98
C ALA A 121 12.06 17.04 31.15
N ALA A 122 11.00 17.83 31.29
CA ALA A 122 9.81 17.76 30.45
C ALA A 122 10.13 17.99 28.96
N ILE A 123 11.02 18.93 28.61
CA ILE A 123 11.49 19.13 27.22
C ILE A 123 12.11 17.85 26.64
N ARG A 124 12.95 17.15 27.43
CA ARG A 124 13.59 15.90 27.00
C ARG A 124 12.55 14.79 26.81
N LEU A 125 11.58 14.68 27.71
CA LEU A 125 10.48 13.72 27.60
C LEU A 125 9.62 14.00 26.37
N TRP A 126 9.22 15.25 26.15
CA TRP A 126 8.47 15.69 24.99
C TRP A 126 9.19 15.35 23.68
N THR A 127 10.46 15.73 23.57
CA THR A 127 11.28 15.45 22.38
C THR A 127 11.37 13.94 22.12
N ARG A 128 11.62 13.14 23.17
CA ARG A 128 11.70 11.68 23.04
C ARG A 128 10.36 11.05 22.68
N LEU A 129 9.26 11.58 23.19
CA LEU A 129 7.91 11.17 22.85
C LEU A 129 7.64 11.42 21.36
N LEU A 130 7.95 12.60 20.83
CA LEU A 130 7.76 12.94 19.42
C LEU A 130 8.62 12.07 18.48
N ILE A 131 9.87 11.81 18.84
CA ILE A 131 10.74 10.89 18.08
C ILE A 131 10.16 9.47 18.07
N THR A 132 9.66 9.00 19.22
CA THR A 132 9.05 7.67 19.34
C THR A 132 7.74 7.59 18.54
N TYR A 133 6.91 8.63 18.61
CA TYR A 133 5.68 8.75 17.82
C TYR A 133 5.96 8.70 16.32
N SER A 134 6.93 9.49 15.84
CA SER A 134 7.38 9.44 14.44
C SER A 134 7.85 8.03 14.04
N GLY A 135 8.61 7.36 14.91
CA GLY A 135 9.03 5.98 14.71
C GLY A 135 7.88 4.96 14.64
N LEU A 136 6.80 5.17 15.39
CA LEU A 136 5.57 4.37 15.32
C LEU A 136 4.83 4.62 14.00
N MET A 137 4.66 5.89 13.62
CA MET A 137 3.97 6.25 12.38
C MET A 137 4.68 5.67 11.14
N LEU A 138 6.02 5.71 11.08
CA LEU A 138 6.79 5.10 10.01
C LEU A 138 6.52 3.58 9.86
N ARG A 139 6.33 2.87 10.99
CA ARG A 139 6.05 1.43 11.00
C ARG A 139 4.60 1.12 10.61
N ILE A 140 3.66 1.98 11.02
CA ILE A 140 2.25 1.88 10.58
C ILE A 140 2.18 2.12 9.07
N THR A 141 2.92 3.12 8.56
CA THR A 141 3.01 3.34 7.11
C THR A 141 3.68 2.20 6.39
N SER A 142 4.72 1.55 6.94
CA SER A 142 5.32 0.38 6.27
C SER A 142 4.38 -0.83 6.21
N GLY A 143 3.45 -0.96 7.16
CA GLY A 143 2.39 -1.98 7.09
C GLY A 143 1.21 -1.58 6.18
N SER A 144 1.10 -0.30 5.83
CA SER A 144 0.03 0.27 4.98
C SER A 144 0.47 0.57 3.55
N VAL A 145 1.78 0.69 3.32
CA VAL A 145 2.41 0.47 2.03
C VAL A 145 2.13 -0.99 1.73
N GLU A 146 1.06 -1.21 0.98
CA GLU A 146 0.95 -2.42 0.17
C GLU A 146 2.34 -2.64 -0.44
N ALA A 147 2.78 -3.90 -0.53
CA ALA A 147 4.08 -4.29 -1.09
C ALA A 147 4.24 -3.93 -2.60
N ASP A 148 3.62 -2.84 -3.02
CA ASP A 148 3.40 -2.24 -4.33
C ASP A 148 4.20 -0.93 -4.52
N ALA A 149 5.34 -0.80 -3.84
CA ALA A 149 6.52 -0.39 -4.59
C ALA A 149 7.08 -1.64 -5.28
N GLY A 150 6.23 -2.29 -6.08
CA GLY A 150 6.59 -3.44 -6.89
C GLY A 150 7.81 -3.03 -7.69
N ALA A 151 8.87 -3.82 -7.58
CA ALA A 151 10.09 -3.67 -8.36
C ALA A 151 9.69 -3.23 -9.77
N THR A 152 10.19 -2.07 -10.19
CA THR A 152 9.93 -1.53 -11.52
C THR A 152 9.99 -2.68 -12.51
N PRO A 153 8.89 -3.02 -13.21
CA PRO A 153 8.94 -4.03 -14.24
C PRO A 153 10.13 -3.69 -15.15
N GLY A 154 11.04 -4.64 -15.34
CA GLY A 154 12.27 -4.35 -16.07
C GLY A 154 11.88 -3.90 -17.47
N PHE A 155 12.06 -2.61 -17.76
CA PHE A 155 11.92 -2.10 -19.12
C PHE A 155 13.14 -2.57 -19.89
N GLU A 156 12.92 -3.46 -20.84
CA GLU A 156 13.95 -3.93 -21.75
C GLU A 156 13.60 -3.45 -23.16
N ILE A 157 14.61 -2.90 -23.85
CA ILE A 157 14.49 -2.50 -25.26
C ILE A 157 15.13 -3.60 -26.09
N TYR A 158 14.41 -4.04 -27.12
CA TYR A 158 14.87 -5.02 -28.09
C TYR A 158 14.89 -4.41 -29.48
N GLU A 159 16.02 -4.48 -30.17
CA GLU A 159 16.16 -4.00 -31.54
C GLU A 159 15.58 -4.99 -32.57
N PRO A 160 15.26 -4.55 -33.80
CA PRO A 160 14.76 -5.43 -34.85
C PRO A 160 15.66 -6.66 -35.05
N GLY A 161 15.06 -7.85 -34.96
CA GLY A 161 15.73 -9.14 -35.11
C GLY A 161 16.15 -9.80 -33.79
N GLU A 162 16.12 -9.08 -32.66
CA GLU A 162 16.46 -9.66 -31.36
C GLU A 162 15.37 -10.60 -30.83
N ILE A 163 15.80 -11.63 -30.10
CA ILE A 163 14.92 -12.66 -29.55
C ILE A 163 14.54 -12.26 -28.12
N ILE A 164 13.24 -12.08 -27.90
CA ILE A 164 12.64 -11.73 -26.60
C ILE A 164 12.36 -13.00 -25.79
N ILE A 165 11.83 -14.03 -26.45
CA ILE A 165 11.55 -15.36 -25.88
C ILE A 165 12.07 -16.41 -26.84
N ARG A 166 12.69 -17.47 -26.33
CA ARG A 166 13.09 -18.63 -27.13
C ARG A 166 12.22 -19.84 -26.80
N GLN A 167 11.79 -20.56 -27.83
CA GLN A 167 11.04 -21.81 -27.68
C GLN A 167 11.88 -22.85 -26.92
N GLY A 168 11.24 -23.59 -26.00
CA GLY A 168 11.88 -24.60 -25.17
C GLY A 168 12.53 -24.07 -23.88
N ASP A 169 12.68 -22.75 -23.73
CA ASP A 169 13.23 -22.18 -22.49
C ASP A 169 12.22 -22.31 -21.33
N ARG A 170 12.72 -22.21 -20.09
CA ARG A 170 11.85 -22.10 -18.92
C ARG A 170 11.23 -20.71 -18.82
N ALA A 171 10.01 -20.66 -18.28
CA ALA A 171 9.25 -19.43 -18.15
C ALA A 171 9.34 -18.81 -16.75
N ASP A 172 10.37 -18.00 -16.55
CA ASP A 172 10.57 -17.24 -15.31
C ASP A 172 9.86 -15.87 -15.32
N TYR A 173 9.43 -15.41 -16.50
CA TYR A 173 8.85 -14.07 -16.71
C TYR A 173 7.62 -14.08 -17.62
N VAL A 174 6.76 -13.08 -17.45
CA VAL A 174 5.69 -12.68 -18.36
C VAL A 174 6.00 -11.29 -18.90
N PHE A 175 5.62 -11.03 -20.15
CA PHE A 175 5.98 -9.81 -20.84
C PHE A 175 4.73 -9.07 -21.30
N ASN A 176 4.80 -7.74 -21.32
CA ASN A 176 3.82 -6.88 -21.95
C ASN A 176 4.52 -5.98 -22.98
N MET A 177 3.98 -5.94 -24.20
CA MET A 177 4.49 -5.06 -25.25
C MET A 177 4.02 -3.64 -24.97
N SER A 178 4.92 -2.73 -24.59
CA SER A 178 4.55 -1.32 -24.40
C SER A 178 4.52 -0.56 -25.72
N VAL A 179 5.53 -0.78 -26.57
CA VAL A 179 5.65 -0.16 -27.90
C VAL A 179 6.40 -1.11 -28.81
N GLY A 180 5.91 -1.32 -30.03
CA GLY A 180 6.58 -2.05 -31.09
C GLY A 180 5.77 -3.22 -31.64
N THR A 181 6.42 -4.04 -32.46
CA THR A 181 5.81 -5.25 -33.01
C THR A 181 6.83 -6.37 -33.03
N ALA A 182 6.41 -7.55 -32.59
CA ALA A 182 7.20 -8.76 -32.63
C ALA A 182 6.48 -9.84 -33.43
N GLU A 183 7.23 -10.80 -33.97
CA GLU A 183 6.67 -12.01 -34.59
C GLU A 183 6.80 -13.21 -33.66
N VAL A 184 5.82 -14.12 -33.75
CA VAL A 184 5.79 -15.38 -33.00
C VAL A 184 6.10 -16.51 -33.97
N ILE A 185 7.08 -17.33 -33.64
CA ILE A 185 7.65 -18.37 -34.48
C ILE A 185 7.62 -19.70 -33.71
N VAL A 186 7.09 -20.76 -34.33
CA VAL A 186 7.09 -22.13 -33.79
C VAL A 186 7.77 -23.01 -34.82
N ASP A 187 8.83 -23.72 -34.41
CA ASP A 187 9.59 -24.61 -35.31
C ASP A 187 9.98 -23.93 -36.63
N ASP A 188 10.51 -22.70 -36.54
CA ASP A 188 10.89 -21.81 -37.65
C ASP A 188 9.74 -21.32 -38.56
N VAL A 189 8.49 -21.64 -38.24
CA VAL A 189 7.31 -21.15 -38.96
C VAL A 189 6.69 -19.95 -38.24
N PRO A 190 6.50 -18.79 -38.89
CA PRO A 190 5.80 -17.66 -38.29
C PRO A 190 4.30 -18.00 -38.14
N VAL A 191 3.82 -17.95 -36.90
CA VAL A 191 2.44 -18.33 -36.54
C VAL A 191 1.61 -17.15 -36.03
N GLY A 192 2.22 -16.00 -35.80
CA GLY A 192 1.51 -14.84 -35.28
C GLY A 192 2.39 -13.59 -35.15
N ARG A 193 1.80 -12.53 -34.63
CA ARG A 193 2.47 -11.28 -34.29
C ARG A 193 1.98 -10.77 -32.95
N ILE A 194 2.80 -9.97 -32.28
CA ILE A 194 2.48 -9.30 -31.02
C ILE A 194 2.57 -7.80 -31.26
N VAL A 195 1.57 -7.05 -30.78
CA VAL A 195 1.49 -5.59 -30.91
C VAL A 195 1.36 -4.89 -29.55
N ASP A 196 1.38 -3.57 -29.57
CA ASP A 196 1.24 -2.71 -28.38
C ASP A 196 0.06 -3.12 -27.49
N GLY A 197 0.31 -3.18 -26.19
CA GLY A 197 -0.65 -3.54 -25.16
C GLY A 197 -0.79 -5.04 -24.90
N GLU A 198 -0.34 -5.90 -25.83
CA GLU A 198 -0.52 -7.35 -25.69
C GLU A 198 0.39 -7.96 -24.62
N ILE A 199 -0.17 -8.88 -23.84
CA ILE A 199 0.57 -9.69 -22.88
C ILE A 199 0.97 -11.01 -23.53
N PHE A 200 2.25 -11.36 -23.44
CA PHE A 200 2.81 -12.56 -24.05
C PHE A 200 3.73 -13.32 -23.11
N GLY A 201 3.93 -14.62 -23.39
CA GLY A 201 4.65 -15.53 -22.51
C GLY A 201 3.88 -15.95 -21.25
N ALA A 202 2.64 -15.52 -21.06
CA ALA A 202 1.83 -15.86 -19.89
C ALA A 202 1.52 -17.37 -19.78
N MET A 203 1.30 -18.06 -20.91
CA MET A 203 0.92 -19.48 -20.91
C MET A 203 1.93 -20.37 -20.18
N ALA A 204 3.21 -20.27 -20.54
CA ALA A 204 4.27 -21.09 -19.95
C ALA A 204 4.46 -20.75 -18.45
N ALA A 205 4.33 -19.47 -18.09
CA ALA A 205 4.39 -19.04 -16.69
C ALA A 205 3.25 -19.66 -15.85
N LEU A 206 2.01 -19.68 -16.38
CA LEU A 206 0.83 -20.19 -15.68
C LEU A 206 0.75 -21.72 -15.64
N THR A 207 1.13 -22.39 -16.74
CA THR A 207 1.00 -23.85 -16.87
C THR A 207 2.22 -24.63 -16.37
N GLN A 208 3.31 -23.95 -16.04
CA GLN A 208 4.62 -24.55 -15.74
C GLN A 208 5.21 -25.37 -16.91
N ALA A 209 4.69 -25.20 -18.13
CA ALA A 209 5.29 -25.76 -19.33
C ALA A 209 6.48 -24.90 -19.81
N ASP A 210 7.32 -25.48 -20.67
CA ASP A 210 8.35 -24.73 -21.38
C ASP A 210 7.74 -23.76 -22.41
N ARG A 211 8.52 -22.79 -22.89
CA ARG A 211 8.06 -21.82 -23.90
C ARG A 211 7.62 -22.54 -25.18
N SER A 212 6.38 -22.30 -25.59
CA SER A 212 5.79 -22.92 -26.77
C SER A 212 6.24 -22.33 -28.10
N ALA A 213 6.83 -21.13 -28.09
CA ALA A 213 7.21 -20.39 -29.29
C ALA A 213 8.41 -19.46 -29.01
N THR A 214 9.12 -19.11 -30.08
CA THR A 214 10.11 -18.03 -30.11
C THR A 214 9.41 -16.73 -30.46
N VAL A 215 9.73 -15.65 -29.75
CA VAL A 215 9.26 -14.30 -30.03
C VAL A 215 10.45 -13.44 -30.45
N ARG A 216 10.37 -12.85 -31.64
CA ARG A 216 11.44 -12.03 -32.22
C ARG A 216 10.93 -10.63 -32.56
N ALA A 217 11.66 -9.60 -32.16
CA ALA A 217 11.32 -8.21 -32.45
C ALA A 217 11.35 -7.95 -33.98
N LYS A 218 10.30 -7.33 -34.53
CA LYS A 218 10.25 -6.86 -35.93
C LYS A 218 10.62 -5.38 -36.04
N THR A 219 10.24 -4.60 -35.04
CA THR A 219 10.64 -3.20 -34.85
C THR A 219 11.47 -3.08 -33.57
N THR A 220 11.99 -1.89 -33.26
CA THR A 220 12.44 -1.61 -31.90
C THR A 220 11.23 -1.79 -30.97
N CYS A 221 11.37 -2.66 -29.96
CA CYS A 221 10.32 -3.04 -29.04
C CYS A 221 10.70 -2.62 -27.62
N SER A 222 9.80 -1.88 -26.96
CA SER A 222 9.86 -1.61 -25.52
C SER A 222 8.98 -2.62 -24.80
N VAL A 223 9.58 -3.44 -23.96
CA VAL A 223 8.92 -4.56 -23.30
C VAL A 223 9.01 -4.40 -21.80
N VAL A 224 7.87 -4.58 -21.15
CA VAL A 224 7.77 -4.68 -19.70
C VAL A 224 7.90 -6.14 -19.28
N LYS A 225 8.91 -6.46 -18.46
CA LYS A 225 9.19 -7.81 -17.96
C LYS A 225 8.77 -7.96 -16.50
N VAL A 226 7.92 -8.94 -16.23
CA VAL A 226 7.32 -9.21 -14.92
C VAL A 226 7.68 -10.63 -14.46
N PRO A 227 8.28 -10.82 -13.27
CA PRO A 227 8.51 -12.16 -12.72
C PRO A 227 7.21 -12.96 -12.58
N LYS A 228 7.27 -14.27 -12.84
CA LYS A 228 6.11 -15.17 -12.79
C LYS A 228 5.35 -15.10 -11.46
N GLU A 229 6.06 -15.05 -10.33
CA GLU A 229 5.47 -15.02 -9.00
C GLU A 229 4.65 -13.74 -8.82
N GLN A 230 5.22 -12.60 -9.22
CA GLN A 230 4.55 -11.29 -9.17
C GLN A 230 3.34 -11.24 -10.11
N PHE A 231 3.45 -11.81 -11.30
CA PHE A 231 2.33 -11.89 -12.23
C PHE A 231 1.16 -12.74 -11.68
N THR A 232 1.49 -13.83 -10.97
CA THR A 232 0.48 -14.68 -10.31
C THR A 232 -0.23 -13.92 -9.19
N GLU A 233 0.50 -13.14 -8.40
CA GLU A 233 -0.09 -12.28 -7.36
C GLU A 233 -0.95 -11.15 -7.95
N LEU A 234 -0.50 -10.51 -9.04
CA LEU A 234 -1.26 -9.47 -9.75
C LEU A 234 -2.61 -9.99 -10.24
N ILE A 235 -2.62 -11.20 -10.82
CA ILE A 235 -3.85 -11.89 -11.22
C ILE A 235 -4.81 -12.09 -10.04
N GLN A 236 -4.30 -12.51 -8.89
CA GLN A 236 -5.14 -12.76 -7.71
C GLN A 236 -5.73 -11.46 -7.13
N ARG A 237 -5.01 -10.35 -7.23
CA ARG A 237 -5.39 -9.06 -6.62
C ARG A 237 -6.18 -8.14 -7.56
N ASN A 238 -5.99 -8.25 -8.88
CA ASN A 238 -6.59 -7.35 -9.86
C ASN A 238 -7.43 -8.10 -10.92
N PRO A 239 -8.76 -8.21 -10.71
CA PRO A 239 -9.66 -8.88 -11.66
C PRO A 239 -9.64 -8.31 -13.09
N ALA A 240 -9.26 -7.04 -13.27
CA ALA A 240 -9.21 -6.41 -14.58
C ALA A 240 -8.06 -6.96 -15.46
N THR A 241 -6.93 -7.33 -14.86
CA THR A 241 -5.78 -7.93 -15.59
C THR A 241 -6.15 -9.28 -16.19
N ILE A 242 -6.93 -10.09 -15.46
CA ILE A 242 -7.47 -11.36 -15.96
C ILE A 242 -8.38 -11.13 -17.17
N HIS A 243 -9.22 -10.09 -17.11
CA HIS A 243 -10.15 -9.78 -18.18
C HIS A 243 -9.43 -9.47 -19.51
N SER A 244 -8.36 -8.68 -19.49
CA SER A 244 -7.56 -8.41 -20.70
C SER A 244 -6.89 -9.67 -21.25
N LEU A 245 -6.31 -10.52 -20.38
CA LEU A 245 -5.72 -11.80 -20.81
C LEU A 245 -6.74 -12.72 -21.48
N LEU A 246 -7.95 -12.80 -20.95
CA LEU A 246 -9.03 -13.61 -21.52
C LEU A 246 -9.45 -13.09 -22.90
N ILE A 247 -9.48 -11.77 -23.09
CA ILE A 247 -9.75 -11.15 -24.40
C ILE A 247 -8.65 -11.48 -25.40
N ASP A 248 -7.38 -11.33 -25.02
CA ASP A 248 -6.24 -11.60 -25.91
C ASP A 248 -6.17 -13.08 -26.33
N MET A 249 -6.43 -14.00 -25.39
CA MET A 249 -6.53 -15.43 -25.69
C MET A 249 -7.70 -15.74 -26.63
N ALA A 250 -8.86 -15.11 -26.42
CA ALA A 250 -10.02 -15.31 -27.28
C ALA A 250 -9.74 -14.81 -28.71
N ASN A 251 -9.13 -13.63 -28.86
CA ASN A 251 -8.74 -13.09 -30.16
C ASN A 251 -7.71 -13.98 -30.88
N SER A 252 -6.76 -14.54 -30.15
CA SER A 252 -5.76 -15.47 -30.69
C SER A 252 -6.42 -16.75 -31.26
N ILE A 253 -7.39 -17.33 -30.54
CA ILE A 253 -8.14 -18.52 -31.00
C ILE A 253 -8.95 -18.21 -32.27
N VAL A 254 -9.60 -17.04 -32.32
CA VAL A 254 -10.37 -16.62 -33.50
C VAL A 254 -9.46 -16.50 -34.73
N ASN A 255 -8.34 -15.80 -34.60
CA ASN A 255 -7.37 -15.63 -35.69
C ASN A 255 -6.81 -16.97 -36.19
N LEU A 256 -6.48 -17.90 -35.28
CA LEU A 256 -6.02 -19.25 -35.64
C LEU A 256 -7.09 -20.04 -36.40
N ASN A 257 -8.35 -19.95 -35.98
CA ASN A 257 -9.45 -20.62 -36.67
C ASN A 257 -9.68 -20.07 -38.07
N GLU A 258 -9.60 -18.74 -38.27
CA GLU A 258 -9.73 -18.12 -39.58
C GLU A 258 -8.62 -18.57 -40.54
N GLN A 259 -7.38 -18.66 -40.07
CA GLN A 259 -6.26 -19.18 -40.86
C GLN A 259 -6.44 -20.65 -41.25
N LEU A 260 -6.90 -21.50 -40.32
CA LEU A 260 -7.15 -22.92 -40.60
C LEU A 260 -8.29 -23.13 -41.60
N VAL A 261 -9.34 -22.31 -41.54
CA VAL A 261 -10.44 -22.35 -42.51
C VAL A 261 -9.97 -21.87 -43.89
N GLY A 262 -9.16 -20.81 -43.94
CA GLY A 262 -8.57 -20.30 -45.19
C GLY A 262 -7.60 -21.26 -45.88
N LEU A 263 -6.98 -22.19 -45.14
CA LEU A 263 -6.13 -23.26 -45.70
C LEU A 263 -6.92 -24.48 -46.23
N ARG A 264 -8.22 -24.58 -45.91
CA ARG A 264 -9.11 -25.67 -46.35
C ARG A 264 -10.00 -25.29 -47.54
N GLY A 265 -10.02 -24.02 -47.95
CA GLY A 265 -10.72 -23.51 -49.14
C GLY A 265 -9.76 -23.27 -50.30
#